data_AF-A0A2M8B032-F1
#
_entry.id   AF-A0A2M8B032-F1
#
_cell.length_a   1.000
_cell.length_b   1.000
_cell.length_c   1.000
_cell.angle_alpha   90.00
_cell.angle_beta   90.00
_cell.angle_gamma   90.00
#
_symmetry.space_group_name_H-M   'P 1'
#
loop_
_entity.id
_entity.type
_entity.pdbx_description
1 polymer ?
#
loop_
_entity_poly.entity_id
_entity_poly.type
_entity_poly.pdbx_seq_one_letter_code
_entity_poly.pdbx_strand_id
1 'polypeptide(L)'
;MTLIDRMQELLEAERAGVKCLDVMADHASDMEKKELFSLFRNDEGKFCAGLFGFLQARGAVPTKNVGAFADKVIALPTEAEQVALLVKGQAWVVRKIDEIPPGEMTPEEKAFFADMREVHVVNIEKCKQFL
;
A
#
# COMPACT_ATOMS: atom_id res chain seq x y z
N MET A 1 -6.36 17.86 -8.53
CA MET A 1 -6.00 17.13 -7.30
C MET A 1 -4.68 17.72 -6.82
N THR A 2 -4.59 18.09 -5.55
CA THR A 2 -3.37 18.60 -4.92
C THR A 2 -2.46 17.45 -4.48
N LEU A 3 -1.20 17.70 -4.14
CA LEU A 3 -0.35 16.68 -3.50
C LEU A 3 -0.94 16.17 -2.18
N ILE A 4 -1.58 17.05 -1.39
CA ILE A 4 -2.27 16.65 -0.16
C ILE A 4 -3.37 15.63 -0.48
N ASP A 5 -4.20 15.89 -1.50
CA ASP A 5 -5.27 14.96 -1.89
C ASP A 5 -4.69 13.60 -2.35
N ARG A 6 -3.58 13.62 -3.10
CA ARG A 6 -2.88 12.39 -3.53
C ARG A 6 -2.33 11.61 -2.33
N MET A 7 -1.71 12.29 -1.38
CA MET A 7 -1.19 11.68 -0.15
C MET A 7 -2.30 11.09 0.72
N GLN A 8 -3.47 11.73 0.78
CA GLN A 8 -4.63 11.17 1.47
C GLN A 8 -5.13 9.91 0.77
N GLU A 9 -5.25 9.93 -0.57
CA GLU A 9 -5.67 8.76 -1.36
C GLU A 9 -4.71 7.57 -1.16
N LEU A 10 -3.40 7.84 -1.16
CA LEU A 10 -2.37 6.83 -0.87
C LEU A 10 -2.47 6.35 0.58
N LEU A 11 -2.62 7.24 1.57
CA LEU A 11 -2.72 6.85 2.98
C LEU A 11 -3.91 5.91 3.24
N GLU A 12 -5.05 6.17 2.59
CA GLU A 12 -6.22 5.31 2.67
C GLU A 12 -5.99 3.94 2.01
N ALA A 13 -5.23 3.91 0.91
CA ALA A 13 -4.82 2.69 0.24
C ALA A 13 -3.84 1.85 1.09
N GLU A 14 -2.82 2.48 1.69
CA GLU A 14 -1.85 1.82 2.57
C GLU A 14 -2.54 1.18 3.78
N ARG A 15 -3.50 1.89 4.40
CA ARG A 15 -4.28 1.34 5.51
C ARG A 15 -5.13 0.15 5.08
N ALA A 16 -5.69 0.20 3.87
CA ALA A 16 -6.40 -0.94 3.31
C ALA A 16 -5.45 -2.12 3.05
N GLY A 17 -4.23 -1.84 2.58
CA GLY A 17 -3.13 -2.81 2.47
C GLY A 17 -2.84 -3.48 3.81
N VAL A 18 -2.57 -2.70 4.86
CA VAL A 18 -2.36 -3.21 6.24
C VAL A 18 -3.52 -4.12 6.67
N LYS A 19 -4.77 -3.64 6.57
CA LYS A 19 -5.94 -4.40 7.00
C LYS A 19 -6.08 -5.72 6.22
N CYS A 20 -5.89 -5.68 4.91
CA CYS A 20 -5.99 -6.84 4.04
C CYS A 20 -4.91 -7.88 4.35
N LEU A 21 -3.66 -7.44 4.43
CA LEU A 21 -2.49 -8.30 4.60
C LEU A 21 -2.46 -8.95 5.99
N ASP A 22 -2.98 -8.26 7.01
CA ASP A 22 -3.17 -8.84 8.34
C ASP A 22 -4.10 -10.06 8.29
N VAL A 23 -5.26 -9.92 7.64
CA VAL A 23 -6.22 -11.02 7.47
C VAL A 23 -5.68 -12.14 6.58
N MET A 24 -4.96 -11.80 5.51
CA MET A 24 -4.32 -12.80 4.64
C MET A 24 -3.22 -13.57 5.37
N ALA A 25 -2.42 -12.91 6.22
CA ALA A 25 -1.39 -13.58 7.01
C ALA A 25 -1.98 -14.55 8.05
N ASP A 26 -3.12 -14.21 8.65
CA ASP A 26 -3.83 -15.06 9.60
C ASP A 26 -4.41 -16.33 8.95
N HIS A 27 -4.82 -16.25 7.68
CA HIS A 27 -5.41 -17.35 6.92
C HIS A 27 -4.48 -17.98 5.88
N ALA A 28 -3.19 -17.63 5.90
CA ALA A 28 -2.23 -18.09 4.91
C ALA A 28 -2.14 -19.63 4.87
N SER A 29 -2.02 -20.20 3.67
CA SER A 29 -2.00 -21.67 3.50
C SER A 29 -0.78 -22.36 4.11
N ASP A 30 0.31 -21.62 4.28
CA ASP A 30 1.59 -22.10 4.77
C ASP A 30 2.39 -20.98 5.44
N MET A 31 3.50 -21.36 6.08
CA MET A 31 4.35 -20.44 6.83
C MET A 31 5.09 -19.45 5.93
N GLU A 32 5.46 -19.84 4.71
CA GLU A 32 6.19 -18.97 3.78
C GLU A 32 5.31 -17.79 3.35
N LYS A 33 4.05 -18.06 2.99
CA LYS A 33 3.07 -17.01 2.67
C LYS A 33 2.71 -16.16 3.87
N LYS A 34 2.58 -16.77 5.05
CA LYS A 34 2.33 -16.02 6.30
C LYS A 34 3.41 -14.99 6.55
N GLU A 35 4.68 -15.39 6.45
CA GLU A 35 5.83 -14.51 6.62
C GLU A 35 5.86 -13.43 5.56
N LEU A 36 5.55 -13.77 4.30
CA LEU A 36 5.49 -12.82 3.21
C LEU A 36 4.39 -11.76 3.38
N PHE A 37 3.16 -12.17 3.70
CA PHE A 37 2.06 -11.23 3.93
C PHE A 37 2.33 -10.36 5.17
N SER A 38 2.94 -10.92 6.21
CA SER A 38 3.37 -10.16 7.38
C SER A 38 4.44 -9.12 7.04
N LEU A 39 5.39 -9.46 6.16
CA LEU A 39 6.40 -8.53 5.66
C LEU A 39 5.74 -7.37 4.92
N PHE A 40 4.87 -7.67 3.95
CA PHE A 40 4.15 -6.63 3.20
C PHE A 40 3.32 -5.74 4.12
N ARG A 41 2.61 -6.33 5.10
CA ARG A 41 1.82 -5.56 6.08
C ARG A 41 2.67 -4.54 6.82
N ASN A 42 3.89 -4.91 7.19
CA ASN A 42 4.82 -4.02 7.89
C ASN A 42 5.32 -2.90 6.96
N ASP A 43 5.56 -3.20 5.68
CA ASP A 43 5.90 -2.20 4.67
C ASP A 43 4.75 -1.17 4.50
N GLU A 44 3.51 -1.62 4.33
CA GLU A 44 2.35 -0.70 4.22
C GLU A 44 2.18 0.13 5.50
N GLY A 45 2.47 -0.47 6.66
CA GLY A 45 2.46 0.22 7.95
C GLY A 45 3.51 1.33 8.03
N LYS A 46 4.73 1.09 7.52
CA LYS A 46 5.79 2.10 7.40
C LYS A 46 5.34 3.24 6.49
N PHE A 47 4.72 2.95 5.35
CA PHE A 47 4.25 3.97 4.41
C PHE A 47 3.06 4.77 4.96
N CYS A 48 2.14 4.12 5.68
CA CYS A 48 1.10 4.80 6.45
C CYS A 48 1.70 5.87 7.39
N ALA A 49 2.71 5.49 8.17
CA ALA A 49 3.34 6.39 9.13
C ALA A 49 4.04 7.57 8.43
N GLY A 50 4.75 7.31 7.33
CA GLY A 50 5.41 8.35 6.54
C GLY A 50 4.44 9.34 5.91
N LEU A 51 3.40 8.85 5.21
CA LEU A 51 2.36 9.69 4.61
C LEU A 51 1.63 10.53 5.65
N PHE A 52 1.31 9.94 6.80
CA PHE A 52 0.69 10.66 7.92
C PHE A 52 1.56 11.84 8.38
N GLY A 53 2.87 11.62 8.55
CA GLY A 53 3.83 12.66 8.92
C GLY A 53 3.93 13.78 7.88
N PHE A 54 4.02 13.45 6.59
CA PHE A 54 4.09 14.45 5.53
C PHE A 54 2.83 15.29 5.40
N LEU A 55 1.65 14.67 5.55
CA LEU A 55 0.37 15.38 5.58
C LEU A 55 0.33 16.40 6.72
N GLN A 56 0.75 16.01 7.92
CA GLN A 56 0.82 16.94 9.06
C GLN A 56 1.83 18.08 8.83
N ALA A 57 3.01 17.77 8.30
CA ALA A 57 4.03 18.76 7.99
C ALA A 57 3.55 19.80 6.96
N ARG A 58 2.64 19.41 6.07
CA ARG A 58 1.96 20.28 5.11
C ARG A 58 0.74 21.03 5.67
N GLY A 59 0.46 20.90 6.97
CA GLY A 59 -0.68 21.54 7.63
C GLY A 59 -2.03 20.88 7.36
N ALA A 60 -2.05 19.68 6.75
CA ALA A 60 -3.27 18.91 6.55
C ALA A 60 -3.59 18.06 7.79
N VAL A 61 -4.87 17.72 7.97
CA VAL A 61 -5.31 16.73 8.95
C VAL A 61 -5.45 15.38 8.22
N PRO A 62 -4.60 14.38 8.51
CA PRO A 62 -4.73 13.07 7.88
C PRO A 62 -6.10 12.47 8.16
N THR A 63 -6.75 11.89 7.14
CA THR A 63 -8.04 11.21 7.35
C THR A 63 -7.84 10.00 8.27
N LYS A 64 -8.94 9.44 8.81
CA LYS A 64 -8.95 8.13 9.51
C LYS A 64 -9.54 7.02 8.64
N ASN A 65 -9.81 7.32 7.38
CA ASN A 65 -10.47 6.40 6.47
C ASN A 65 -9.53 5.23 6.13
N VAL A 66 -10.15 4.11 5.81
CA VAL A 66 -9.52 2.92 5.25
C VAL A 66 -10.18 2.69 3.90
N GLY A 67 -9.40 2.54 2.83
CA GLY A 67 -9.94 2.30 1.50
C GLY A 67 -10.78 1.02 1.44
N ALA A 68 -11.81 1.01 0.59
CA ALA A 68 -12.68 -0.15 0.37
C ALA A 68 -11.97 -1.36 -0.27
N PHE A 69 -10.68 -1.24 -0.59
CA PHE A 69 -9.88 -2.30 -1.20
C PHE A 69 -9.77 -3.53 -0.31
N ALA A 70 -9.54 -3.33 1.00
CA ALA A 70 -9.39 -4.44 1.94
C ALA A 70 -10.61 -5.37 1.94
N ASP A 71 -11.81 -4.79 2.00
CA ASP A 71 -13.06 -5.55 2.05
C ASP A 71 -13.28 -6.33 0.74
N LYS A 72 -12.84 -5.78 -0.41
CA LYS A 72 -12.91 -6.47 -1.70
C LYS A 72 -11.98 -7.68 -1.76
N VAL A 73 -10.75 -7.54 -1.25
CA VAL A 73 -9.79 -8.65 -1.25
C VAL A 73 -10.26 -9.75 -0.30
N ILE A 74 -10.58 -9.41 0.95
CA ILE A 74 -10.99 -10.39 1.97
C ILE A 74 -12.26 -11.16 1.55
N ALA A 75 -13.15 -10.54 0.76
CA ALA A 75 -14.36 -11.19 0.25
C ALA A 75 -14.10 -12.24 -0.86
N LEU A 76 -12.89 -12.33 -1.40
CA LEU A 76 -12.56 -13.32 -2.43
C LEU A 76 -12.42 -14.73 -1.83
N PRO A 77 -12.95 -15.77 -2.50
CA PRO A 77 -13.10 -17.09 -1.91
C PRO A 77 -11.79 -17.89 -1.84
N THR A 78 -10.77 -17.54 -2.63
CA THR A 78 -9.49 -18.25 -2.63
C THR A 78 -8.31 -17.31 -2.38
N GLU A 79 -7.26 -17.80 -1.73
CA GLU A 79 -6.01 -17.06 -1.51
C GLU A 79 -5.37 -16.63 -2.84
N ALA A 80 -5.45 -17.46 -3.89
CA ALA A 80 -4.93 -17.11 -5.21
C ALA A 80 -5.66 -15.90 -5.82
N GLU A 81 -6.99 -15.83 -5.69
CA GLU A 81 -7.76 -14.65 -6.12
C GLU A 81 -7.42 -13.42 -5.26
N GLN A 82 -7.24 -13.61 -3.95
CA GLN A 82 -6.80 -12.54 -3.04
C GLN A 82 -5.45 -11.96 -3.47
N VAL A 83 -4.46 -12.81 -3.75
CA VAL A 83 -3.13 -12.41 -4.25
C VAL A 83 -3.26 -11.73 -5.61
N ALA A 84 -4.09 -12.23 -6.52
CA ALA A 84 -4.29 -11.62 -7.83
C ALA A 84 -4.90 -10.20 -7.73
N LEU A 85 -5.81 -9.96 -6.78
CA LEU A 85 -6.34 -8.62 -6.52
C LEU A 85 -5.33 -7.74 -5.77
N LEU A 86 -4.57 -8.31 -4.83
CA LEU A 86 -3.46 -7.63 -4.14
C LEU A 86 -2.46 -7.06 -5.14
N VAL A 87 -2.02 -7.85 -6.13
CA VAL A 87 -1.12 -7.40 -7.21
C VAL A 87 -1.68 -6.19 -7.96
N LYS A 88 -2.99 -6.18 -8.24
CA LYS A 88 -3.64 -5.04 -8.90
C LYS A 88 -3.66 -3.80 -8.00
N GLY A 89 -3.85 -3.98 -6.70
CA GLY A 89 -3.76 -2.91 -5.71
C GLY A 89 -2.35 -2.31 -5.65
N GLN A 90 -1.33 -3.16 -5.55
CA GLN A 90 0.08 -2.75 -5.55
C GLN A 90 0.43 -1.97 -6.82
N ALA A 91 0.03 -2.47 -7.99
CA ALA A 91 0.27 -1.80 -9.27
C ALA A 91 -0.46 -0.45 -9.38
N TRP A 92 -1.65 -0.35 -8.77
CA TRP A 92 -2.38 0.90 -8.70
C TRP A 92 -1.64 1.94 -7.85
N VAL A 93 -1.05 1.55 -6.72
CA VAL A 93 -0.24 2.45 -5.87
C VAL A 93 0.97 2.96 -6.64
N VAL A 94 1.72 2.07 -7.32
CA VAL A 94 2.86 2.46 -8.18
C VAL A 94 2.43 3.51 -9.21
N ARG A 95 1.31 3.28 -9.90
CA ARG A 95 0.78 4.24 -10.88
C ARG A 95 0.43 5.58 -10.23
N LYS A 96 -0.17 5.58 -9.04
CA LYS A 96 -0.55 6.80 -8.32
C LYS A 96 0.66 7.61 -7.88
N ILE A 97 1.74 6.95 -7.49
CA ILE A 97 3.02 7.60 -7.20
C ILE A 97 3.60 8.23 -8.48
N ASP A 98 3.58 7.49 -9.59
CA ASP A 98 4.09 7.97 -10.89
C ASP A 98 3.29 9.17 -11.44
N GLU A 99 2.05 9.36 -10.99
CA GLU A 99 1.19 10.49 -11.33
C GLU A 99 1.46 11.76 -10.49
N ILE A 100 2.33 11.70 -9.47
CA ILE A 100 2.67 12.86 -8.64
C ILE A 100 3.66 13.76 -9.40
N PRO A 101 3.32 15.05 -9.65
CA PRO A 101 4.25 15.95 -10.34
C PRO A 101 5.52 16.20 -9.52
N PRO A 102 6.74 15.97 -10.07
CA PRO A 102 7.99 16.13 -9.32
C PRO A 102 8.25 17.55 -8.78
N GLY A 103 7.61 18.56 -9.35
CA GLY A 103 7.68 19.95 -8.89
C GLY A 103 6.88 20.24 -7.62
N GLU A 104 5.96 19.36 -7.20
CA GLU A 104 5.14 19.54 -5.99
C GLU A 104 5.81 18.97 -4.72
N MET A 105 6.86 18.16 -4.88
CA MET A 105 7.49 17.40 -3.80
C MET A 105 8.79 18.03 -3.28
N THR A 106 9.00 17.95 -1.96
CA THR A 106 10.32 18.22 -1.34
C THR A 106 11.31 17.10 -1.67
N PRO A 107 12.63 17.30 -1.44
CA PRO A 107 13.61 16.23 -1.58
C PRO A 107 13.31 15.00 -0.70
N GLU A 108 12.86 15.19 0.55
CA GLU A 108 12.53 14.06 1.43
C GLU A 108 11.34 13.26 0.91
N GLU A 109 10.30 13.94 0.42
CA GLU A 109 9.13 13.27 -0.15
C GLU A 109 9.46 12.51 -1.42
N LYS A 110 10.34 13.05 -2.27
CA LYS A 110 10.83 12.35 -3.46
C LYS A 110 11.51 11.04 -3.09
N ALA A 111 12.38 11.06 -2.08
CA ALA A 111 13.05 9.86 -1.60
C ALA A 111 12.05 8.85 -1.00
N PHE A 112 11.09 9.34 -0.21
CA PHE A 112 10.02 8.51 0.37
C PHE A 112 9.17 7.83 -0.71
N PHE A 113 8.69 8.58 -1.71
CA PHE A 113 7.87 8.02 -2.78
C PHE A 113 8.66 7.08 -3.69
N ALA A 114 9.96 7.32 -3.90
CA ALA A 114 10.83 6.39 -4.63
C ALA A 114 10.95 5.04 -3.91
N ASP A 115 11.22 5.07 -2.59
CA ASP A 115 11.27 3.86 -1.75
C ASP A 115 9.93 3.12 -1.74
N MET A 116 8.83 3.85 -1.53
CA MET A 116 7.48 3.31 -1.53
C MET A 116 7.15 2.60 -2.85
N ARG A 117 7.46 3.25 -3.97
CA ARG A 117 7.26 2.69 -5.31
C ARG A 117 8.09 1.43 -5.52
N GLU A 118 9.37 1.45 -5.15
CA GLU A 118 10.28 0.31 -5.32
C GLU A 118 9.78 -0.91 -4.54
N VAL A 119 9.40 -0.72 -3.26
CA VAL A 119 8.86 -1.79 -2.43
C VAL A 119 7.59 -2.39 -3.04
N HIS A 120 6.66 -1.57 -3.54
CA HIS A 120 5.45 -2.06 -4.20
C HIS A 120 5.77 -2.86 -5.47
N VAL A 121 6.74 -2.44 -6.27
CA VAL A 121 7.21 -3.21 -7.45
C VAL A 121 7.79 -4.56 -7.04
N VAL A 122 8.62 -4.59 -5.99
CA VAL A 122 9.18 -5.84 -5.46
C VAL A 122 8.08 -6.75 -4.92
N ASN A 123 7.07 -6.20 -4.24
CA ASN A 123 5.94 -6.95 -3.71
C ASN A 123 5.10 -7.59 -4.82
N ILE A 124 4.90 -6.88 -5.94
CA ILE A 124 4.26 -7.43 -7.14
C ILE A 124 5.03 -8.64 -7.68
N GLU A 125 6.35 -8.52 -7.84
CA GLU A 125 7.17 -9.62 -8.37
C GLU A 125 7.20 -10.83 -7.43
N LYS A 126 7.23 -10.60 -6.11
CA LYS A 126 7.10 -11.67 -5.10
C LYS A 126 5.73 -12.35 -5.18
N CYS A 127 4.63 -11.59 -5.27
CA CYS A 127 3.28 -12.14 -5.39
C CYS A 127 3.11 -13.03 -6.64
N LYS A 128 3.72 -12.65 -7.77
CA LYS A 128 3.64 -13.41 -9.02
C LYS A 128 4.24 -14.82 -8.92
N GLN A 129 5.07 -15.09 -7.92
CA GLN A 129 5.62 -16.43 -7.69
C GLN A 129 4.58 -17.39 -7.08
N PHE A 130 3.46 -16.86 -6.58
CA PHE A 130 2.37 -17.62 -5.93
C PHE A 130 1.09 -17.68 -6.78
N LEU A 131 1.11 -17.14 -8.01
CA LEU A 131 0.02 -17.19 -8.99
C LEU A 131 0.30 -18.23 -10.08
#